data_AF-A0A419T1F3-F1
#
_entry.id   AF-A0A419T1F3-F1
#
_cell.length_a   1.000
_cell.length_b   1.000
_cell.length_c   1.000
_cell.angle_alpha   90.00
_cell.angle_beta   90.00
_cell.angle_gamma   90.00
#
_symmetry.space_group_name_H-M   'P 1'
#
loop_
_entity.id
_entity.type
_entity.pdbx_description
1 polymer ?
#
loop_
_entity_poly.entity_id
_entity_poly.type
_entity_poly.pdbx_seq_one_letter_code
_entity_poly.pdbx_strand_id
1 'polypeptide(L)'
;MSRYNRGRNKNYRNPLSQLIKEIQKAKSLKEVFVPEKYALPDGWAFKTANTLIGSNAMNTNQIRKIFGELKSIEEKLKREKDLDKCKNDILLIMPQVAYALGRRVVSKNFYDLMKECINLNKIKEPEDFIAFVKFFTAVVAYSSVVKSK
;
A
#
# COMPACT_ATOMS: atom_id res chain seq x y z
N MET A 1 42.55 22.17 -8.46
CA MET A 1 41.58 21.83 -9.54
C MET A 1 40.49 20.95 -8.97
N SER A 2 39.29 21.10 -9.54
CA SER A 2 37.94 20.81 -9.03
C SER A 2 37.66 19.50 -8.29
N ARG A 3 36.83 19.68 -7.26
CA ARG A 3 35.90 18.72 -6.66
C ARG A 3 35.01 18.08 -7.74
N TYR A 4 34.83 16.76 -7.70
CA TYR A 4 33.49 16.19 -7.89
C TYR A 4 33.26 15.07 -6.87
N ASN A 5 32.36 15.40 -5.95
CA ASN A 5 31.94 14.64 -4.80
C ASN A 5 30.54 14.06 -5.10
N ARG A 6 30.25 12.89 -4.53
CA ARG A 6 28.90 12.33 -4.30
C ARG A 6 28.17 11.75 -5.52
N GLY A 7 28.56 10.52 -5.88
CA GLY A 7 27.58 9.48 -6.17
C GLY A 7 26.80 9.11 -4.90
N ARG A 8 25.94 10.02 -4.41
CA ARG A 8 25.03 9.73 -3.29
C ARG A 8 23.99 8.74 -3.79
N ASN A 9 24.18 7.50 -3.36
CA ASN A 9 23.24 6.39 -3.35
C ASN A 9 21.78 6.87 -3.07
N LYS A 10 21.02 7.19 -4.13
CA LYS A 10 19.63 7.67 -4.06
C LYS A 10 18.63 6.56 -3.72
N ASN A 11 19.05 5.30 -3.74
CA ASN A 11 18.17 4.14 -3.55
C ASN A 11 17.90 3.78 -2.08
N TYR A 12 18.56 4.44 -1.11
CA TYR A 12 18.38 4.17 0.33
C TYR A 12 17.33 5.04 1.04
N ARG A 13 16.68 5.99 0.34
CA ARG A 13 15.77 6.98 0.96
C ARG A 13 14.32 6.94 0.47
N ASN A 14 13.86 5.84 -0.14
CA ASN A 14 12.44 5.71 -0.47
C ASN A 14 11.67 5.14 0.75
N PRO A 15 10.79 5.91 1.40
CA PRO A 15 10.02 5.42 2.56
C PRO A 15 9.21 4.15 2.23
N LEU A 16 8.74 4.00 1.00
CA LEU A 16 7.98 2.83 0.59
C LEU A 16 8.83 1.55 0.59
N SER A 17 10.11 1.65 0.22
CA SER A 17 11.03 0.52 0.27
C SER A 17 11.30 0.05 1.71
N GLN A 18 11.26 0.98 2.68
CA GLN A 18 11.38 0.66 4.09
C GLN A 18 10.11 -0.05 4.59
N LEU A 19 8.93 0.47 4.23
CA LEU A 19 7.66 -0.18 4.54
C LEU A 19 7.60 -1.62 4.00
N ILE A 20 7.98 -1.83 2.74
CA ILE A 20 8.04 -3.16 2.12
C ILE A 20 8.95 -4.10 2.93
N LYS A 21 10.13 -3.63 3.36
CA LYS A 21 11.03 -4.43 4.21
C LYS A 21 10.41 -4.77 5.56
N GLU A 22 9.67 -3.86 6.18
CA GLU A 22 8.95 -4.13 7.43
C GLU A 22 7.87 -5.20 7.22
N ILE A 23 7.11 -5.13 6.11
CA ILE A 23 6.13 -6.16 5.74
C ILE A 23 6.80 -7.53 5.54
N GLN A 24 7.93 -7.56 4.83
CA GLN A 24 8.69 -8.79 4.58
C GLN A 24 9.18 -9.46 5.87
N LYS A 25 9.64 -8.66 6.86
CA LYS A 25 10.11 -9.17 8.16
C LYS A 25 8.99 -9.61 9.09
N ALA A 26 7.84 -8.95 9.05
CA ALA A 26 6.73 -9.23 9.95
C ALA A 26 6.08 -10.59 9.68
N LYS A 27 5.48 -11.21 10.69
CA LYS A 27 4.78 -12.48 10.54
C LYS A 27 3.37 -12.31 9.99
N SER A 28 2.76 -11.14 10.18
CA SER A 28 1.44 -10.82 9.65
C SER A 28 1.24 -9.32 9.46
N LEU A 29 0.21 -8.92 8.70
CA LEU A 29 -0.01 -7.50 8.36
C LEU A 29 -0.47 -6.65 9.53
N LYS A 30 -1.23 -7.22 10.49
CA LYS A 30 -1.68 -6.46 11.68
C LYS A 30 -0.51 -6.00 12.58
N GLU A 31 0.62 -6.70 12.56
CA GLU A 31 1.84 -6.31 13.29
C GLU A 31 2.51 -5.06 12.67
N VAL A 32 2.36 -4.89 11.36
CA VAL A 32 2.96 -3.78 10.60
C VAL A 32 2.06 -2.57 10.64
N PHE A 33 0.76 -2.77 10.37
CA PHE A 33 -0.23 -1.71 10.21
C PHE A 33 -0.90 -1.36 11.54
N VAL A 34 -0.07 -0.95 12.51
CA VAL A 34 -0.51 -0.38 13.79
C VAL A 34 -0.82 1.12 13.59
N PRO A 35 -1.98 1.62 14.04
CA PRO A 35 -2.39 3.02 13.86
C PRO A 35 -1.32 4.05 14.28
N GLU A 36 -0.64 3.81 15.40
CA GLU A 36 0.44 4.68 15.89
C GLU A 36 1.59 4.84 14.88
N LYS A 37 1.86 3.81 14.08
CA LYS A 37 2.95 3.82 13.08
C LYS A 37 2.53 4.46 11.76
N TYR A 38 1.25 4.40 11.39
CA TYR A 38 0.80 4.84 10.06
C TYR A 38 -0.07 6.09 10.04
N ALA A 39 -0.87 6.35 11.08
CA ALA A 39 -1.95 7.33 11.03
C ALA A 39 -1.51 8.77 11.31
N LEU A 40 -0.44 8.95 12.09
CA LEU A 40 0.08 10.28 12.43
C LEU A 40 0.64 11.03 11.21
N PRO A 41 0.70 12.37 11.24
CA PRO A 41 1.51 13.15 10.31
C PRO A 41 2.95 12.61 10.33
N ASP A 42 3.56 12.38 9.17
CA ASP A 42 4.84 11.65 8.98
C ASP A 42 4.83 10.13 9.22
N GLY A 43 3.67 9.54 9.50
CA GLY A 43 3.45 8.10 9.53
C GLY A 43 3.59 7.44 8.16
N TRP A 44 3.56 6.10 8.15
CA TRP A 44 3.64 5.31 6.91
C TRP A 44 2.60 5.71 5.87
N ALA A 45 1.37 6.07 6.29
CA ALA A 45 0.32 6.42 5.33
C ALA A 45 0.63 7.73 4.60
N PHE A 46 1.08 8.76 5.33
CA PHE A 46 1.50 10.03 4.75
C PHE A 46 2.69 9.87 3.80
N LYS A 47 3.72 9.13 4.22
CA LYS A 47 4.91 8.85 3.41
C LYS A 47 4.58 8.08 2.13
N THR A 48 3.67 7.10 2.24
CA THR A 48 3.18 6.31 1.10
C THR A 48 2.36 7.19 0.14
N ALA A 49 1.46 8.02 0.64
CA ALA A 49 0.68 8.96 -0.16
C ALA A 49 1.59 9.92 -0.95
N ASN A 50 2.59 10.53 -0.29
CA ASN A 50 3.57 11.38 -0.96
C ASN A 50 4.34 10.66 -2.07
N THR A 51 4.76 9.42 -1.81
CA THR A 51 5.52 8.63 -2.80
C THR A 51 4.67 8.21 -4.00
N LEU A 52 3.40 7.88 -3.77
CA LEU A 52 2.50 7.38 -4.81
C LEU A 52 1.84 8.50 -5.62
N ILE A 53 1.65 9.69 -5.03
CA ILE A 53 0.77 10.73 -5.58
C ILE A 53 1.52 12.06 -5.78
N GLY A 54 2.43 12.42 -4.87
CA GLY A 54 3.10 13.72 -4.86
C GLY A 54 4.02 13.99 -6.06
N SER A 55 4.35 12.97 -6.85
CA SER A 55 5.15 13.14 -8.08
C SER A 55 4.34 12.91 -9.37
N ASN A 56 3.00 13.00 -9.33
CA ASN A 56 2.10 12.55 -10.41
C ASN A 56 2.38 11.11 -10.86
N ALA A 57 2.94 10.29 -9.97
CA ALA A 57 3.30 8.91 -10.26
C ALA A 57 2.07 8.02 -10.49
N MET A 58 0.87 8.49 -10.10
CA MET A 58 -0.36 7.73 -10.26
C MET A 58 -1.62 8.57 -10.38
N ASN A 59 -2.55 8.10 -11.23
CA ASN A 59 -3.88 8.68 -11.34
C ASN A 59 -4.74 8.24 -10.14
N THR A 60 -5.31 9.20 -9.42
CA THR A 60 -6.13 8.97 -8.22
C THR A 60 -7.41 8.21 -8.50
N ASN A 61 -7.96 8.28 -9.72
CA ASN A 61 -9.12 7.48 -10.07
C ASN A 61 -8.80 5.98 -10.04
N GLN A 62 -7.58 5.59 -10.37
CA GLN A 62 -7.13 4.18 -10.26
C GLN A 62 -6.94 3.77 -8.80
N ILE A 63 -6.39 4.65 -7.96
CA ILE A 63 -6.28 4.42 -6.51
C ILE A 63 -7.68 4.19 -5.92
N ARG A 64 -8.64 5.04 -6.27
CA ARG A 64 -10.02 4.95 -5.77
C ARG A 64 -10.71 3.68 -6.23
N LYS A 65 -10.47 3.23 -7.47
CA LYS A 65 -11.03 1.97 -7.98
C LYS A 65 -10.56 0.78 -7.14
N ILE A 66 -9.25 0.65 -6.94
CA ILE A 66 -8.66 -0.43 -6.15
C ILE A 66 -9.07 -0.30 -4.68
N PHE A 67 -9.14 0.92 -4.16
CA PHE A 67 -9.65 1.17 -2.80
C PHE A 67 -11.09 0.70 -2.62
N GLY A 68 -11.97 0.94 -3.59
CA GLY A 68 -13.35 0.47 -3.56
C GLY A 68 -13.44 -1.05 -3.49
N GLU A 69 -12.63 -1.75 -4.28
CA GLU A 69 -12.53 -3.21 -4.26
C GLU A 69 -12.05 -3.72 -2.89
N LEU A 70 -10.98 -3.12 -2.34
CA LEU A 70 -10.48 -3.44 -1.00
C LEU A 70 -11.55 -3.26 0.09
N LYS A 71 -12.31 -2.16 0.02
CA LYS A 71 -13.41 -1.86 0.94
C LYS A 71 -14.56 -2.87 0.84
N SER A 72 -14.94 -3.25 -0.38
CA SER A 72 -15.98 -4.25 -0.60
C SER A 72 -15.60 -5.61 -0.01
N ILE A 73 -14.34 -6.02 -0.19
CA ILE A 73 -13.82 -7.26 0.40
C ILE A 73 -13.75 -7.16 1.92
N GLU A 74 -13.35 -6.00 2.48
CA GLU A 74 -13.34 -5.76 3.92
C GLU A 74 -14.76 -5.92 4.53
N GLU A 75 -15.77 -5.38 3.87
CA GLU A 75 -17.17 -5.49 4.30
C GLU A 75 -17.67 -6.93 4.24
N LYS A 76 -17.38 -7.65 3.16
CA LYS A 76 -17.68 -9.08 3.03
C LYS A 76 -16.99 -9.88 4.15
N LEU A 77 -15.71 -9.62 4.39
CA LEU A 77 -14.93 -10.30 5.40
C LEU A 77 -15.44 -10.02 6.82
N LYS A 78 -15.88 -8.79 7.13
CA LYS A 78 -16.51 -8.45 8.42
C LYS A 78 -17.84 -9.17 8.64
N ARG A 79 -18.61 -9.38 7.57
CA ARG A 79 -19.90 -10.08 7.62
C ARG A 79 -19.70 -11.59 7.80
N GLU A 80 -18.83 -12.19 7.00
CA GLU A 80 -18.60 -13.65 7.02
C GLU A 80 -17.73 -14.08 8.20
N LYS A 81 -16.83 -13.20 8.67
CA LYS A 81 -15.77 -13.48 9.66
C LYS A 81 -14.90 -14.69 9.31
N ASP A 82 -14.78 -14.97 8.03
CA ASP A 82 -14.09 -16.14 7.48
C ASP A 82 -13.21 -15.70 6.31
N LEU A 83 -11.90 -15.87 6.50
CA LEU A 83 -10.89 -15.50 5.52
C LEU A 83 -10.96 -16.38 4.28
N ASP A 84 -11.23 -17.69 4.41
CA ASP A 84 -11.21 -18.62 3.29
C ASP A 84 -12.32 -18.31 2.28
N LYS A 85 -13.48 -17.84 2.75
CA LYS A 85 -14.58 -17.37 1.89
C LYS A 85 -14.26 -16.11 1.08
N CYS A 86 -13.30 -15.30 1.54
CA CYS A 86 -12.89 -14.05 0.88
C CYS A 86 -11.54 -14.17 0.17
N LYS A 87 -10.84 -15.30 0.35
CA LYS A 87 -9.47 -15.53 -0.13
C LYS A 87 -9.34 -15.36 -1.64
N ASN A 88 -10.29 -15.89 -2.40
CA ASN A 88 -10.31 -15.74 -3.86
C ASN A 88 -10.41 -14.27 -4.26
N ASP A 89 -11.31 -13.50 -3.64
CA ASP A 89 -11.49 -12.08 -3.94
C ASP A 89 -10.22 -11.27 -3.60
N ILE A 90 -9.58 -11.58 -2.46
CA ILE A 90 -8.31 -10.98 -2.07
C ILE A 90 -7.23 -11.25 -3.12
N LEU A 91 -7.08 -12.49 -3.59
CA LEU A 91 -6.06 -12.85 -4.57
C LEU A 91 -6.29 -12.22 -5.94
N LEU A 92 -7.56 -12.06 -6.35
CA LEU A 92 -7.92 -11.47 -7.64
C LEU A 92 -7.56 -9.98 -7.77
N ILE A 93 -7.27 -9.30 -6.65
CA ILE A 93 -6.72 -7.94 -6.66
C ILE A 93 -5.39 -7.90 -7.42
N MET A 94 -4.52 -8.90 -7.27
CA MET A 94 -3.18 -8.87 -7.87
C MET A 94 -3.20 -8.85 -9.41
N PRO A 95 -3.98 -9.69 -10.10
CA PRO A 95 -4.22 -9.57 -11.54
C PRO A 95 -4.73 -8.20 -11.98
N GLN A 96 -5.65 -7.59 -11.23
CA GLN A 96 -6.18 -6.26 -11.54
C GLN A 96 -5.10 -5.18 -11.44
N VAL A 97 -4.28 -5.23 -10.38
CA VAL A 97 -3.14 -4.32 -10.20
C VAL A 97 -2.08 -4.53 -11.29
N ALA A 98 -1.80 -5.78 -11.67
CA ALA A 98 -0.87 -6.13 -12.74
C ALA A 98 -1.34 -5.58 -14.10
N TYR A 99 -2.63 -5.72 -14.41
CA TYR A 99 -3.22 -5.14 -15.62
C TYR A 99 -3.10 -3.61 -15.63
N ALA A 100 -3.41 -2.95 -14.51
CA ALA A 100 -3.27 -1.51 -14.36
C ALA A 100 -1.80 -1.06 -14.53
N LEU A 101 -0.83 -1.87 -14.08
CA LEU A 101 0.60 -1.59 -14.26
C LEU A 101 0.99 -1.69 -15.75
N GLY A 102 0.51 -2.74 -16.44
CA GLY A 102 0.73 -2.90 -17.89
C GLY A 102 0.15 -1.74 -18.71
N ARG A 103 -0.98 -1.17 -18.26
CA ARG A 103 -1.59 0.04 -18.82
C ARG A 103 -0.87 1.34 -18.42
N ARG A 104 0.18 1.28 -17.60
CA ARG A 104 0.94 2.41 -17.06
C ARG A 104 0.09 3.41 -16.28
N VAL A 105 -1.03 2.96 -15.72
CA VAL A 105 -1.93 3.81 -14.91
C VAL A 105 -1.70 3.65 -13.41
N VAL A 106 -0.94 2.62 -13.01
CA VAL A 106 -0.32 2.52 -11.68
C VAL A 106 1.21 2.44 -11.77
N SER A 107 1.89 2.88 -10.71
CA SER A 107 3.35 2.84 -10.63
C SER A 107 3.86 1.46 -10.21
N LYS A 108 5.11 1.13 -10.55
CA LYS A 108 5.77 -0.08 -10.06
C LYS A 108 5.85 -0.12 -8.52
N ASN A 109 6.11 1.03 -7.90
CA ASN A 109 6.12 1.19 -6.45
C ASN A 109 4.80 0.74 -5.81
N PHE A 110 3.67 1.11 -6.42
CA PHE A 110 2.35 0.68 -5.97
C PHE A 110 2.16 -0.83 -6.13
N TYR A 111 2.53 -1.38 -7.29
CA TYR A 111 2.47 -2.82 -7.54
C TYR A 111 3.29 -3.61 -6.52
N ASP A 112 4.52 -3.17 -6.23
CA ASP A 112 5.41 -3.84 -5.27
C ASP A 112 4.82 -3.79 -3.84
N LEU A 113 4.20 -2.69 -3.43
CA LEU A 113 3.47 -2.61 -2.15
C LEU A 113 2.30 -3.60 -2.12
N MET A 114 1.46 -3.60 -3.16
CA MET A 114 0.29 -4.47 -3.23
C MET A 114 0.70 -5.95 -3.22
N LYS A 115 1.79 -6.31 -3.91
CA LYS A 115 2.33 -7.67 -3.95
C LYS A 115 2.71 -8.19 -2.56
N GLU A 116 3.28 -7.33 -1.72
CA GLU A 116 3.69 -7.71 -0.38
C GLU A 116 2.52 -7.76 0.60
N CYS A 117 1.52 -6.89 0.41
CA CYS A 117 0.29 -6.89 1.21
C CYS A 117 -0.65 -8.05 0.83
N ILE A 118 -0.86 -8.31 -0.46
CA ILE A 118 -1.72 -9.39 -0.97
C ILE A 118 -0.91 -10.69 -1.03
N ASN A 119 -0.52 -11.16 0.14
CA ASN A 119 0.28 -12.37 0.31
C ASN A 119 -0.34 -13.24 1.42
N LEU A 120 -0.69 -14.49 1.11
CA LEU A 120 -1.31 -15.42 2.05
C LEU A 120 -0.39 -15.78 3.23
N ASN A 121 0.92 -15.62 3.10
CA ASN A 121 1.84 -15.80 4.22
C ASN A 121 1.77 -14.65 5.24
N LYS A 122 1.20 -13.50 4.84
CA LYS A 122 1.04 -12.30 5.66
C LYS A 122 -0.40 -12.07 6.12
N ILE A 123 -1.38 -12.57 5.37
CA ILE A 123 -2.81 -12.54 5.70
C ILE A 123 -3.20 -13.90 6.28
N LYS A 124 -3.11 -14.04 7.59
CA LYS A 124 -3.42 -15.29 8.30
C LYS A 124 -4.81 -15.28 8.92
N GLU A 125 -5.24 -14.10 9.35
CA GLU A 125 -6.52 -13.87 10.00
C GLU A 125 -7.28 -12.73 9.30
N PRO A 126 -8.61 -12.65 9.45
CA PRO A 126 -9.41 -11.55 8.93
C PRO A 126 -8.86 -10.16 9.31
N GLU A 127 -8.32 -10.05 10.53
CA GLU A 127 -7.75 -8.84 11.11
C GLU A 127 -6.52 -8.34 10.34
N ASP A 128 -5.74 -9.23 9.72
CA ASP A 128 -4.57 -8.84 8.93
C ASP A 128 -4.99 -8.05 7.68
N PHE A 129 -5.99 -8.55 6.96
CA PHE A 129 -6.52 -7.87 5.79
C PHE A 129 -7.21 -6.56 6.19
N ILE A 130 -8.01 -6.57 7.27
CA ILE A 130 -8.66 -5.37 7.80
C ILE A 130 -7.62 -4.31 8.20
N ALA A 131 -6.51 -4.69 8.84
CA ALA A 131 -5.43 -3.76 9.21
C ALA A 131 -4.79 -3.12 7.96
N PHE A 132 -4.55 -3.92 6.92
CA PHE A 132 -4.09 -3.40 5.63
C PHE A 132 -5.08 -2.42 4.99
N VAL A 133 -6.38 -2.75 4.97
CA VAL A 133 -7.40 -1.85 4.41
C VAL A 133 -7.51 -0.54 5.21
N LYS A 134 -7.36 -0.58 6.53
CA LYS A 134 -7.31 0.61 7.39
C LYS A 134 -6.09 1.49 7.08
N PHE A 135 -4.92 0.89 6.92
CA PHE A 135 -3.72 1.59 6.46
C PHE A 135 -3.97 2.26 5.09
N PHE A 136 -4.52 1.52 4.13
CA PHE A 136 -4.76 2.05 2.80
C PHE A 136 -5.81 3.16 2.79
N THR A 137 -6.82 3.07 3.67
CA THR A 137 -7.79 4.16 3.91
C THR A 137 -7.07 5.43 4.34
N ALA A 138 -6.10 5.34 5.26
CA ALA A 138 -5.31 6.50 5.66
C ALA A 138 -4.44 7.04 4.52
N VAL A 139 -3.87 6.18 3.66
CA VAL A 139 -3.14 6.62 2.45
C VAL A 139 -4.06 7.44 1.54
N VAL A 140 -5.28 6.96 1.29
CA VAL A 140 -6.29 7.67 0.49
C VAL A 140 -6.70 8.97 1.18
N ALA A 141 -6.86 8.99 2.50
CA ALA A 141 -7.17 10.23 3.23
C ALA A 141 -6.06 11.27 3.07
N TYR A 142 -4.79 10.88 3.22
CA TYR A 142 -3.65 11.79 3.01
C TYR A 142 -3.47 12.20 1.55
N SER A 143 -3.97 11.41 0.58
CA SER A 143 -3.88 11.77 -0.84
C SER A 143 -4.58 13.08 -1.20
N SER A 144 -5.64 13.44 -0.49
CA SER A 144 -6.37 14.68 -0.70
C SER A 144 -5.51 15.90 -0.31
N VAL A 145 -4.72 15.77 0.76
CA VAL A 145 -3.81 16.81 1.25
C VAL A 145 -2.62 17.00 0.32
N VAL A 146 -2.05 15.90 -0.19
CA VAL A 146 -0.87 15.94 -1.08
C VAL A 146 -1.17 16.59 -2.42
N LYS A 147 -2.41 16.48 -2.92
CA LYS A 147 -2.85 17.12 -4.17
C LYS A 147 -3.00 18.64 -4.10
N SER A 148 -3.20 19.18 -2.91
CA SER A 148 -3.47 20.60 -2.70
C SER A 148 -2.19 21.43 -2.51
N LYS A 149 -1.01 20.82 -2.67
CA LYS A 149 0.30 21.47 -2.73
C LYS A 149 0.80 21.54 -4.17
#